data_AF-E6N7R1-F1
#
_entry.id   AF-E6N7R1-F1
#
_cell.length_a   1.000
_cell.length_b   1.000
_cell.length_c   1.000
_cell.angle_alpha   90.00
_cell.angle_beta   90.00
_cell.angle_gamma   90.00
#
_symmetry.space_group_name_H-M   'P 1'
#
loop_
_entity.id
_entity.type
_entity.pdbx_description
1 polymer ?
#
loop_
_entity_poly.entity_id
_entity_poly.type
_entity_poly.pdbx_seq_one_letter_code
_entity_poly.pdbx_strand_id
1 'polypeptide(L)'
;MTQNIEQMLKKVDERRYVLDVRGYSCPYPQLFLAQALKAVEKESLLEILTDNPPSTETLPRSIRNNKQEYISTEVVQPGVWKITAKKVNRLNKQQRAFDDRDV
;
A
#
# COMPACT_ATOMS: atom_id res chain seq x y z
N MET A 1 -8.09 -20.29 10.14
CA MET A 1 -6.68 -19.87 10.07
C MET A 1 -6.64 -18.37 9.84
N THR A 2 -6.65 -17.59 10.92
CA THR A 2 -6.54 -16.14 10.83
C THR A 2 -5.06 -15.82 10.65
N GLN A 3 -4.60 -15.57 9.42
CA GLN A 3 -3.24 -15.05 9.24
C GLN A 3 -3.21 -13.63 9.81
N ASN A 4 -2.56 -13.46 10.97
CA ASN A 4 -2.32 -12.15 11.58
C ASN A 4 -1.29 -11.39 10.74
N ILE A 5 -1.71 -10.26 10.18
CA ILE A 5 -0.83 -9.33 9.46
C ILE A 5 0.26 -8.70 10.35
N GLU A 6 0.10 -8.77 11.68
CA GLU A 6 1.01 -8.18 12.68
C GLU A 6 2.46 -8.70 12.56
N GLN A 7 2.66 -9.94 12.11
CA GLN A 7 4.01 -10.48 11.91
C GLN A 7 4.67 -9.98 10.61
N MET A 8 3.85 -9.55 9.64
CA MET A 8 4.29 -9.15 8.29
C MET A 8 4.46 -7.63 8.18
N LEU A 9 3.66 -6.85 8.91
CA LEU A 9 3.68 -5.39 8.90
C LEU A 9 4.48 -4.85 10.10
N LYS A 10 5.63 -4.24 9.84
CA LYS A 10 6.50 -3.64 10.84
C LYS A 10 6.55 -2.13 10.68
N LYS A 11 6.42 -1.38 11.78
CA LYS A 11 6.71 0.06 11.83
C LYS A 11 8.21 0.25 12.01
N VAL A 12 8.87 0.85 11.02
CA VAL A 12 10.32 1.07 11.03
C VAL A 12 10.66 2.50 11.47
N ASP A 13 9.76 3.44 11.20
CA ASP A 13 9.91 4.85 11.55
C ASP A 13 8.52 5.46 11.89
N GLU A 14 8.47 6.71 12.34
CA GLU A 14 7.25 7.43 12.71
C GLU A 14 6.19 7.38 11.61
N ARG A 15 6.61 7.46 10.33
CA ARG A 15 5.73 7.40 9.15
C ARG A 15 6.20 6.40 8.09
N ARG A 16 6.92 5.35 8.49
CA ARG A 16 7.43 4.33 7.58
C ARG A 16 7.11 2.93 8.08
N TYR A 17 6.50 2.16 7.19
CA TYR A 17 6.10 0.78 7.45
C TYR A 17 6.67 -0.14 6.39
N VAL A 18 7.02 -1.35 6.80
CA VAL A 18 7.49 -2.41 5.90
C VAL A 18 6.52 -3.58 6.00
N LEU A 19 5.99 -4.01 4.86
CA LEU A 19 5.19 -5.21 4.71
C LEU A 19 6.03 -6.28 3.98
N ASP A 20 6.39 -7.33 4.70
CA ASP A 20 7.10 -8.47 4.11
C ASP A 20 6.09 -9.52 3.62
N VAL A 21 5.97 -9.66 2.30
CA VAL A 21 5.12 -10.67 1.64
C VAL A 21 5.94 -11.70 0.86
N ARG A 22 7.22 -11.85 1.16
CA ARG A 22 8.07 -12.88 0.53
C ARG A 22 7.57 -14.28 0.87
N GLY A 23 7.69 -15.21 -0.08
CA GLY A 23 7.18 -16.58 0.04
C GLY A 23 5.66 -16.71 -0.12
N TYR A 24 4.95 -15.61 -0.37
CA TYR A 24 3.50 -15.62 -0.63
C TYR A 24 3.21 -15.40 -2.11
N SER A 25 2.43 -16.33 -2.69
CA SER A 25 1.91 -16.21 -4.04
C SER A 25 0.53 -15.55 -4.06
N CYS A 26 0.13 -15.03 -5.22
CA CYS A 26 -1.21 -14.48 -5.45
C CYS A 26 -2.31 -15.47 -4.99
N PRO A 27 -3.37 -15.03 -4.27
CA PRO A 27 -3.80 -13.64 -4.05
C PRO A 27 -3.31 -12.98 -2.74
N TYR A 28 -2.53 -13.69 -1.92
CA TYR A 28 -2.19 -13.24 -0.57
C TYR A 28 -1.47 -11.89 -0.50
N PRO A 29 -0.44 -11.60 -1.33
CA PRO A 29 0.23 -10.29 -1.32
C PRO A 29 -0.73 -9.10 -1.51
N GLN A 30 -1.75 -9.25 -2.35
CA GLN A 30 -2.73 -8.18 -2.59
C GLN A 30 -3.65 -7.96 -1.40
N LEU A 31 -4.07 -9.05 -0.74
CA LEU A 31 -4.92 -8.99 0.44
C LEU A 31 -4.17 -8.33 1.60
N PHE A 32 -2.92 -8.74 1.85
CA PHE A 32 -2.09 -8.15 2.90
C PHE A 32 -1.74 -6.70 2.61
N LEU A 33 -1.47 -6.34 1.35
CA LEU A 33 -1.29 -4.95 0.96
C LEU A 33 -2.54 -4.11 1.32
N ALA A 34 -3.74 -4.57 0.97
CA ALA A 34 -4.97 -3.83 1.26
C ALA A 34 -5.21 -3.68 2.77
N GLN A 35 -4.89 -4.70 3.56
CA GLN A 35 -4.96 -4.65 5.02
C GLN A 35 -3.90 -3.72 5.62
N ALA A 36 -2.66 -3.77 5.14
CA ALA A 36 -1.58 -2.89 5.58
C ALA A 36 -1.90 -1.43 5.28
N LEU A 37 -2.39 -1.13 4.07
CA LEU A 37 -2.85 0.21 3.70
C LEU A 37 -3.98 0.71 4.59
N LYS A 38 -4.80 -0.16 5.19
CA LYS A 38 -5.80 0.25 6.18
C LYS A 38 -5.18 0.50 7.56
N ALA A 39 -4.22 -0.33 7.97
CA ALA A 39 -3.57 -0.28 9.27
C ALA A 39 -2.57 0.89 9.46
N VAL A 40 -1.86 1.28 8.40
CA VAL A 40 -0.83 2.34 8.50
C VAL A 40 -1.43 3.75 8.61
N GLU A 41 -0.67 4.69 9.18
CA GLU A 41 -1.10 6.08 9.34
C GLU A 41 -1.25 6.82 8.01
N LYS A 42 -2.05 7.88 7.96
CA LYS A 42 -2.17 8.68 6.73
C LYS A 42 -0.89 9.46 6.46
N GLU A 43 -0.59 9.74 5.20
CA GLU A 43 0.67 10.36 4.76
C GLU A 43 1.93 9.54 5.13
N SER A 44 1.79 8.25 5.39
CA SER A 44 2.92 7.34 5.65
C SER A 44 3.42 6.65 4.39
N LEU A 45 4.68 6.24 4.41
CA LEU A 45 5.28 5.36 3.41
C LEU A 45 5.10 3.89 3.83
N LEU A 46 4.65 3.07 2.89
CA LEU A 46 4.56 1.63 3.00
C LEU A 46 5.50 1.00 1.96
N GLU A 47 6.50 0.28 2.43
CA GLU A 47 7.42 -0.50 1.60
C GLU A 47 6.99 -1.96 1.62
N ILE A 48 6.85 -2.57 0.45
CA ILE A 48 6.42 -3.96 0.30
C ILE A 48 7.57 -4.77 -0.27
N LEU A 49 7.98 -5.82 0.44
CA LEU A 49 9.01 -6.75 -0.01
C LEU A 49 8.37 -8.00 -0.62
N THR A 50 8.73 -8.32 -1.86
CA THR A 50 8.24 -9.51 -2.57
C THR A 50 9.38 -10.19 -3.31
N ASP A 51 9.33 -11.51 -3.39
CA ASP A 51 10.28 -12.38 -4.07
C ASP A 51 9.75 -12.95 -5.39
N ASN A 52 8.55 -12.51 -5.80
CA ASN A 52 7.85 -13.04 -6.96
C ASN A 52 7.75 -11.97 -8.08
N PRO A 53 8.34 -12.19 -9.27
CA PRO A 53 8.31 -11.22 -10.36
C PRO A 53 6.91 -10.74 -10.77
N PRO A 54 5.87 -11.59 -10.91
CA PRO A 54 4.50 -11.13 -11.20
C PRO A 54 3.92 -10.12 -10.19
N SER A 55 4.39 -10.16 -8.94
CA SER A 55 3.96 -9.22 -7.91
C SER A 55 4.43 -7.80 -8.20
N THR A 56 5.51 -7.61 -8.94
CA THR A 56 6.04 -6.28 -9.29
C THR A 56 5.11 -5.51 -10.21
N GLU A 57 4.29 -6.19 -11.01
CA GLU A 57 3.26 -5.53 -11.84
C GLU A 57 1.92 -5.46 -11.12
N THR A 58 1.61 -6.49 -10.34
CA THR A 58 0.29 -6.64 -9.71
C THR A 58 0.11 -5.73 -8.49
N LEU A 59 1.14 -5.58 -7.65
CA LEU A 59 1.07 -4.74 -6.45
C LEU A 59 0.93 -3.25 -6.79
N PRO A 60 1.66 -2.66 -7.76
CA PRO A 60 1.42 -1.27 -8.17
C PRO A 60 0.03 -1.01 -8.74
N ARG A 61 -0.56 -2.01 -9.43
CA ARG A 61 -1.97 -1.93 -9.86
C ARG A 61 -2.90 -1.92 -8.64
N SER A 62 -2.67 -2.81 -7.68
CA SER A 62 -3.46 -2.87 -6.43
C SER A 62 -3.36 -1.58 -5.60
N ILE A 63 -2.17 -0.97 -5.48
CA ILE A 63 -1.95 0.33 -4.81
C ILE A 63 -2.85 1.41 -5.45
N ARG A 64 -2.82 1.52 -6.79
CA ARG A 64 -3.64 2.48 -7.54
C ARG A 64 -5.13 2.20 -7.40
N ASN A 65 -5.54 0.93 -7.43
CA ASN A 65 -6.94 0.53 -7.23
C ASN A 65 -7.45 0.88 -5.83
N ASN A 66 -6.58 0.79 -4.82
CA ASN A 66 -6.84 1.24 -3.46
C ASN A 66 -6.77 2.77 -3.31
N LYS A 67 -6.69 3.52 -4.41
CA LYS A 67 -6.65 4.98 -4.45
C LYS A 67 -5.45 5.57 -3.71
N GLN A 68 -4.37 4.81 -3.61
CA GLN A 68 -3.11 5.20 -2.98
C GLN A 68 -2.07 5.57 -4.03
N GLU A 69 -1.00 6.24 -3.60
CA GLU A 69 0.06 6.70 -4.48
C GLU A 69 1.18 5.64 -4.56
N TYR A 70 1.51 5.23 -5.79
CA TYR A 70 2.67 4.38 -6.05
C TYR A 70 3.89 5.27 -6.31
N ILE A 71 5.01 4.97 -5.65
CA ILE A 71 6.25 5.76 -5.72
C ILE A 71 7.27 5.08 -6.64
N SER A 72 7.69 3.86 -6.29
CA SER A 72 8.77 3.17 -7.01
C SER A 72 8.71 1.66 -6.83
N THR A 73 9.42 0.95 -7.72
CA THR A 73 9.74 -0.48 -7.60
C THR A 73 11.24 -0.61 -7.85
N GLU A 74 11.96 -1.19 -6.89
CA GLU A 74 13.42 -1.28 -6.90
C GLU A 74 13.84 -2.71 -6.55
N VAL A 75 14.93 -3.19 -7.16
CA VAL A 75 15.54 -4.48 -6.79
C VAL A 75 16.45 -4.22 -5.59
N VAL A 76 16.16 -4.86 -4.45
CA VAL A 76 16.98 -4.71 -3.24
C VAL A 76 17.99 -5.82 -3.08
N GLN A 77 17.65 -7.03 -3.56
CA GLN A 77 18.52 -8.21 -3.56
C GLN A 77 18.21 -9.07 -4.79
N PRO A 78 19.10 -9.98 -5.22
CA PRO A 78 18.81 -10.93 -6.27
C PRO A 78 17.52 -11.70 -5.96
N GLY A 79 16.49 -11.54 -6.80
CA GLY A 79 15.18 -12.17 -6.61
C GLY A 79 14.29 -11.52 -5.55
N VAL A 80 14.63 -10.33 -5.03
CA VAL A 80 13.77 -9.58 -4.10
C VAL A 80 13.57 -8.15 -4.58
N TRP A 81 12.30 -7.78 -4.71
CA TRP A 81 11.85 -6.45 -5.10
C TRP A 81 11.21 -5.75 -3.91
N LYS A 82 11.49 -4.45 -3.82
CA LYS A 82 10.87 -3.52 -2.89
C LYS A 82 9.98 -2.56 -3.67
N ILE A 83 8.71 -2.49 -3.28
CA ILE A 83 7.72 -1.61 -3.88
C ILE A 83 7.35 -0.57 -2.84
N THR A 84 7.46 0.71 -3.20
CA THR A 84 7.17 1.81 -2.28
C THR A 84 5.83 2.45 -2.65
N ALA A 85 4.95 2.57 -1.67
CA ALA A 85 3.66 3.24 -1.77
C ALA A 85 3.55 4.33 -0.70
N LYS A 86 2.84 5.40 -1.01
CA LYS A 86 2.46 6.44 -0.04
C LYS A 86 0.96 6.39 0.21
N LYS A 87 0.57 6.31 1.48
CA LYS A 87 -0.83 6.40 1.88
C LYS A 87 -1.27 7.85 1.81
N VAL A 88 -2.09 8.20 0.84
CA VAL A 88 -2.57 9.58 0.67
C VAL A 88 -3.78 9.85 1.56
N ASN A 89 -3.73 10.95 2.32
CA ASN A 89 -4.90 11.44 3.04
C ASN A 89 -5.88 12.10 2.06
N ARG A 90 -6.93 11.38 1.67
CA ARG A 90 -8.06 12.03 0.99
C ARG A 90 -8.84 12.87 2.00
N LEU A 91 -8.63 14.18 1.97
CA LEU A 91 -9.64 15.13 2.42
C LEU A 91 -10.82 15.05 1.42
N ASN A 92 -12.03 14.88 1.93
CA ASN A 92 -13.24 14.82 1.11
C ASN A 92 -13.39 16.10 0.27
N LYS A 93 -13.19 16.02 -1.05
CA LYS A 93 -13.68 17.01 -2.02
C LYS A 93 -15.20 16.88 -2.22
N GLN A 94 -15.99 16.94 -1.15
CA GLN A 94 -17.46 16.96 -1.22
C GLN A 94 -18.10 18.07 -0.36
N GLN A 95 -17.41 19.19 -0.14
CA GLN A 95 -18.03 20.40 0.43
C GLN A 95 -17.64 21.65 -0.36
N ARG A 96 -17.93 21.67 -1.67
CA ARG A 96 -18.09 22.89 -2.49
C ARG A 96 -19.06 22.58 -3.63
N ALA A 97 -20.34 22.51 -3.29
CA ALA A 97 -21.46 22.63 -4.22
C ALA A 97 -22.70 22.99 -3.39
N PHE A 98 -22.67 24.18 -2.78
CA PHE A 98 -23.79 24.78 -2.07
C PHE A 98 -23.55 26.30 -2.02
N ASP A 99 -23.60 26.94 -3.18
CA ASP A 99 -23.93 28.36 -3.38
C ASP A 99 -23.93 28.59 -4.89
N ASP A 100 -25.11 28.54 -5.52
CA ASP A 100 -25.53 29.27 -6.73
C ASP A 100 -26.79 28.58 -7.29
N ARG A 101 -27.96 28.97 -6.76
CA ARG A 101 -29.28 28.97 -7.42
C ARG A 101 -30.36 29.46 -6.44
N ASP A 102 -30.24 30.73 -6.07
CA ASP A 102 -31.34 31.56 -5.59
C ASP A 102 -31.01 33.02 -5.96
N VAL A 103 -31.25 33.35 -7.23
CA VAL A 103 -31.61 34.69 -7.75
C VAL A 103 -32.21 34.52 -9.15
#